data_AF-A0A7C5KTW3-F1
#
_entry.id   AF-A0A7C5KTW3-F1
#
_cell.length_a   1.000
_cell.length_b   1.000
_cell.length_c   1.000
_cell.angle_alpha   90.00
_cell.angle_beta   90.00
_cell.angle_gamma   90.00
#
_symmetry.space_group_name_H-M   'P 1'
#
loop_
_entity.id
_entity.type
_entity.pdbx_description
1 polymer ?
#
loop_
_entity_poly.entity_id
_entity_poly.type
_entity_poly.pdbx_seq_one_letter_code
_entity_poly.pdbx_strand_id
1 'polypeptide(L)' 'MTAPIVPPLLAAIMAPEPFDAAIQAVRAGRAGAGDFFWSPDAVKARLAIVLEPEVDAGMAAQMAPLA' A
#
# COMPACT_ATOMS: atom_id res chain seq x y z
N MET A 1 12.20 2.97 15.50
CA MET A 1 10.78 3.09 15.11
C MET A 1 10.24 1.68 14.98
N THR A 2 9.15 1.36 15.66
CA THR A 2 8.45 0.07 15.56
C THR A 2 7.59 0.06 14.30
N ALA A 3 7.35 -1.13 13.73
CA ALA A 3 6.45 -1.28 12.59
C ALA A 3 5.03 -0.77 12.94
N PRO A 4 4.28 -0.23 11.95
CA PRO A 4 2.92 0.23 12.17
C PRO A 4 2.01 -0.95 12.54
N ILE A 5 1.06 -0.69 13.43
CA ILE A 5 -0.02 -1.63 13.71
C ILE A 5 -1.05 -1.43 12.59
N VAL A 6 -1.33 -2.49 11.85
CA VAL A 6 -2.30 -2.48 10.75
C VAL A 6 -3.49 -3.41 11.08
N PRO A 7 -4.68 -3.14 10.53
CA PRO A 7 -5.83 -4.04 10.65
C PRO A 7 -5.51 -5.49 10.25
N PRO A 8 -6.31 -6.45 10.75
CA PRO A 8 -6.26 -7.82 10.24
C PRO A 8 -6.39 -7.84 8.71
N LEU A 9 -5.65 -8.74 8.06
CA LEU A 9 -5.53 -8.88 6.59
C LEU A 9 -4.57 -7.91 5.89
N LEU A 10 -4.09 -6.85 6.56
CA LEU A 10 -3.01 -6.04 6.00
C LEU A 10 -1.63 -6.59 6.39
N ALA A 11 -0.69 -6.54 5.46
CA ALA A 11 0.70 -6.95 5.67
C ALA A 11 1.63 -5.74 5.60
N ALA A 12 2.22 -5.33 6.72
CA ALA A 12 3.12 -4.18 6.77
C ALA A 12 4.51 -4.53 6.21
N ILE A 13 4.86 -3.95 5.06
CA ILE A 13 6.11 -4.16 4.34
C ILE A 13 6.92 -2.87 4.34
N MET A 14 8.12 -2.90 4.91
CA MET A 14 8.97 -1.72 4.94
C MET A 14 9.68 -1.53 3.59
N ALA A 15 9.60 -0.32 3.03
CA ALA A 15 10.31 0.07 1.82
C ALA A 15 10.72 1.56 1.88
N PRO A 16 11.90 1.96 1.37
CA PRO A 16 12.32 3.37 1.33
C PRO A 16 11.37 4.26 0.53
N GLU A 17 10.92 3.77 -0.62
CA GLU A 17 9.94 4.43 -1.50
C GLU A 17 8.70 3.54 -1.66
N PRO A 18 7.71 3.65 -0.75
CA PRO A 18 6.61 2.69 -0.65
C PRO A 18 5.78 2.54 -1.92
N PHE A 19 5.49 3.65 -2.61
CA PHE A 19 4.66 3.65 -3.82
C PHE A 19 5.35 2.93 -4.98
N ASP A 20 6.60 3.30 -5.26
CA ASP A 20 7.38 2.67 -6.32
C ASP A 20 7.61 1.18 -6.03
N ALA A 21 7.92 0.83 -4.77
CA ALA A 21 8.07 -0.55 -4.35
C ALA A 21 6.80 -1.37 -4.57
N ALA A 22 5.63 -0.84 -4.20
CA ALA A 22 4.34 -1.49 -4.40
C ALA A 22 4.07 -1.73 -5.90
N ILE A 23 4.26 -0.72 -6.74
CA ILE A 23 4.06 -0.83 -8.20
C ILE A 23 4.98 -1.91 -8.80
N GLN A 24 6.26 -1.93 -8.43
CA GLN A 24 7.19 -2.93 -8.94
C GLN A 24 6.86 -4.34 -8.44
N ALA A 25 6.40 -4.48 -7.19
CA ALA A 25 6.00 -5.76 -6.64
C ALA A 25 4.73 -6.32 -7.33
N VAL A 26 3.71 -5.48 -7.55
CA VAL A 26 2.49 -5.85 -8.29
C VAL A 26 2.83 -6.25 -9.73
N ARG A 27 3.62 -5.44 -10.44
CA ARG A 27 4.06 -5.75 -11.82
C ARG A 27 4.82 -7.07 -11.93
N ALA A 28 5.53 -7.44 -10.87
CA ALA A 28 6.27 -8.69 -10.82
C ALA A 28 5.47 -9.88 -10.24
N GLY A 29 4.17 -9.71 -9.95
CA GLY A 29 3.32 -10.74 -9.36
C GLY A 29 3.71 -11.14 -7.93
N ARG A 30 4.36 -10.25 -7.19
CA ARG A 30 4.86 -10.49 -5.82
C ARG A 30 4.10 -9.74 -4.74
N ALA A 31 3.13 -8.91 -5.12
CA ALA A 31 2.25 -8.20 -4.20
C ALA A 31 0.80 -8.31 -4.66
N GLY A 32 -0.11 -8.27 -3.69
CA GLY A 32 -1.56 -8.39 -3.90
C GLY A 32 -2.36 -7.56 -2.90
N ALA A 33 -3.68 -7.65 -2.96
CA ALA A 33 -4.56 -6.89 -2.09
C ALA A 33 -4.20 -7.05 -0.60
N GLY A 34 -4.10 -5.92 0.10
CA GLY A 34 -3.78 -5.90 1.53
C GLY A 34 -2.29 -5.71 1.85
N ASP A 35 -1.41 -5.76 0.85
CA ASP A 35 -0.01 -5.37 1.06
C ASP A 35 0.08 -3.86 1.35
N PHE A 36 0.64 -3.53 2.52
CA PHE A 36 0.79 -2.19 3.06
C PHE A 36 2.26 -1.81 3.09
N PHE A 37 2.73 -1.12 2.06
CA PHE A 37 4.10 -0.63 1.98
C PHE A 37 4.24 0.65 2.78
N TRP A 38 5.32 0.80 3.56
CA TRP A 38 5.55 1.98 4.39
C TRP A 38 7.04 2.28 4.59
N SER A 39 7.37 3.55 4.85
CA SER A 39 8.74 3.99 5.15
C SER A 39 8.82 4.60 6.56
N PRO A 40 9.83 4.27 7.37
CA PRO A 40 10.10 4.99 8.62
C PRO A 40 10.77 6.34 8.32
N ASP A 41 10.01 7.44 8.40
CA ASP A 41 10.53 8.80 8.28
C ASP A 41 9.92 9.66 9.41
N ALA A 42 10.78 10.43 10.09
CA ALA A 42 10.42 11.21 11.28
C ALA A 42 9.70 12.53 10.96
N VAL A 43 9.72 12.95 9.69
CA VAL A 43 9.18 14.22 9.21
C VAL A 43 7.93 14.00 8.35
N LYS A 44 7.88 12.91 7.57
CA LYS A 44 6.75 12.62 6.65
C LYS A 44 6.41 11.14 6.61
N ALA A 45 5.15 10.81 6.84
CA ALA A 45 4.66 9.46 6.57
C ALA A 45 4.50 9.26 5.05
N ARG A 46 5.11 8.20 4.51
CA ARG A 46 4.83 7.69 3.16
C ARG A 46 4.35 6.26 3.27
N LEU A 47 3.30 5.94 2.53
CA LEU A 47 2.71 4.60 2.48
C LEU A 47 2.06 4.34 1.13
N ALA A 48 1.88 3.07 0.79
CA ALA A 48 1.09 2.62 -0.35
C ALA A 48 0.35 1.34 0.01
N ILE A 49 -0.89 1.21 -0.45
CA ILE A 49 -1.72 0.02 -0.22
C ILE A 49 -2.08 -0.56 -1.59
N VAL A 50 -1.87 -1.85 -1.77
CA VAL A 50 -2.32 -2.55 -2.96
C VAL A 50 -3.80 -2.92 -2.81
N LEU A 51 -4.60 -2.57 -3.81
CA LEU A 51 -6.03 -2.87 -3.90
C LEU A 51 -6.29 -3.63 -5.20
N GLU A 52 -7.18 -4.62 -5.15
CA GLU A 52 -7.62 -5.41 -6.31
C GLU A 52 -9.16 -5.37 -6.40
N PRO A 53 -9.74 -4.21 -6.72
CA PRO A 53 -11.19 -4.07 -6.79
C PRO A 53 -11.74 -4.80 -8.03
N GLU A 54 -12.78 -5.61 -7.84
CA GLU A 54 -13.48 -6.33 -8.93
C GLU A 54 -14.49 -5.43 -9.67
N VAL A 55 -14.13 -4.17 -9.91
CA VAL A 55 -14.94 -3.16 -10.60
C VAL A 55 -14.08 -2.36 -11.56
N ASP A 56 -14.70 -1.59 -12.44
CA ASP A 56 -13.96 -0.69 -13.33
C ASP A 56 -13.19 0.38 -12.53
N ALA A 57 -12.17 0.96 -13.18
CA ALA A 57 -11.29 1.93 -12.53
C ALA A 57 -12.01 3.18 -12.03
N GLY A 58 -13.10 3.61 -12.68
CA GLY A 58 -13.88 4.77 -12.26
C GLY A 58 -14.63 4.51 -10.97
N MET A 59 -15.22 3.33 -10.82
CA MET A 59 -15.84 2.89 -9.57
C MET A 59 -14.80 2.62 -8.48
N ALA A 60 -13.69 1.96 -8.82
CA ALA A 60 -12.60 1.67 -7.90
C ALA A 60 -12.03 2.94 -7.24
N ALA A 61 -11.93 4.04 -8.00
CA ALA A 61 -11.44 5.33 -7.49
C ALA A 61 -12.29 5.87 -6.33
N GLN A 62 -13.56 5.46 -6.20
CA GLN A 62 -14.42 5.86 -5.09
C GLN A 62 -14.01 5.21 -3.75
N MET A 63 -13.23 4.13 -3.80
CA MET A 63 -12.69 3.45 -2.62
C MET A 63 -11.33 4.03 -2.18
N ALA A 64 -10.80 5.02 -2.89
CA ALA A 64 -9.54 5.65 -2.54
C ALA A 64 -9.66 6.36 -1.17
N PRO A 65 -8.63 6.28 -0.31
CA PRO A 65 -8.59 7.07 0.92
C PRO A 65 -8.77 8.55 0.60
N LEU A 66 -9.59 9.24 1.40
CA LEU A 66 -9.78 10.69 1.28
C LEU A 66 -8.43 11.39 1.51
N ALA A 67 -8.08 12.30 0.60
CA ALA A 67 -6.89 13.15 0.68
C ALA A 67 -7.09 14.33 1.63
#